data_AF-A0A644XUK2-F1
#
_entry.id   AF-A0A644XUK2-F1
#
_cell.length_a   1.000
_cell.length_b   1.000
_cell.length_c   1.000
_cell.angle_alpha   90.00
_cell.angle_beta   90.00
_cell.angle_gamma   90.00
#
_symmetry.space_group_name_H-M   'P 1'
#
loop_
_entity.id
_entity.type
_entity.pdbx_description
1 polymer ?
#
loop_
_entity_poly.entity_id
_entity_poly.type
_entity_poly.pdbx_seq_one_letter_code
_entity_poly.pdbx_strand_id
1 'polypeptide(L)'
;MASHIASLEWNLDEVAERLDRYPSMSIDLSARMGHVQRQSVADYEKVRDFFIRYQDRILYGIDITISEGGDRFDTVSSEMLRKWESDWAYLATDSIQVIENISGDIRGLHLPKTVIDKVYYENVNRYFSAFEK
;
A
#
# COMPACT_ATOMS: atom_id res chain seq x y z
N MET A 1 -12.28 -5.58 6.19
CA MET A 1 -10.91 -5.23 5.78
C MET A 1 -9.98 -5.63 6.91
N ALA A 2 -8.82 -6.22 6.60
CA ALA A 2 -7.80 -6.59 7.57
C ALA A 2 -6.66 -5.57 7.52
N SER A 3 -6.38 -4.93 8.65
CA SER A 3 -5.45 -3.81 8.68
C SER A 3 -3.99 -4.21 8.60
N HIS A 4 -3.17 -3.31 8.04
CA HIS A 4 -1.71 -3.47 7.97
C HIS A 4 -1.31 -4.79 7.30
N ILE A 5 -1.88 -5.09 6.13
CA ILE A 5 -1.66 -6.36 5.41
C ILE A 5 -1.92 -7.58 6.32
N ALA A 6 -2.93 -7.49 7.19
CA ALA A 6 -3.25 -8.50 8.21
C ALA A 6 -2.09 -8.85 9.16
N SER A 7 -1.11 -7.97 9.34
CA SER A 7 0.16 -8.25 10.06
C SER A 7 1.00 -9.39 9.45
N LEU A 8 0.86 -9.58 8.13
CA LEU A 8 1.59 -10.57 7.32
C LEU A 8 2.54 -9.88 6.32
N GLU A 9 2.92 -8.63 6.57
CA GLU A 9 3.80 -7.84 5.71
C GLU A 9 5.17 -8.46 5.44
N TRP A 10 5.56 -9.48 6.20
CA TRP A 10 6.83 -10.19 6.07
C TRP A 10 6.84 -11.19 4.92
N ASN A 11 5.68 -11.61 4.40
CA ASN A 11 5.59 -12.50 3.23
C ASN A 11 4.26 -12.32 2.47
N LEU A 12 4.31 -11.78 1.25
CA LEU A 12 3.13 -11.63 0.41
C LEU A 12 2.48 -12.96 -0.04
N ASP A 13 3.18 -14.08 0.01
CA ASP A 13 2.57 -15.40 -0.28
C ASP A 13 1.57 -15.78 0.81
N GLU A 14 1.90 -15.53 2.08
CA GLU A 14 0.98 -15.79 3.19
C GLU A 14 -0.27 -14.91 3.05
N VAL A 15 -0.10 -13.66 2.64
CA VAL A 15 -1.21 -12.74 2.36
C VAL A 15 -2.08 -13.29 1.23
N ALA A 16 -1.45 -13.71 0.13
CA ALA A 16 -2.11 -14.30 -1.03
C ALA A 16 -2.94 -15.53 -0.64
N GLU A 17 -2.40 -16.44 0.18
CA GLU A 17 -3.12 -17.62 0.67
C GLU A 17 -4.40 -17.25 1.45
N ARG A 18 -4.38 -16.17 2.25
CA ARG A 18 -5.60 -15.73 2.98
C ARG A 18 -6.58 -15.07 2.02
N LEU A 19 -6.12 -14.25 1.07
CA LEU A 19 -6.99 -13.63 0.07
C LEU A 19 -7.69 -14.67 -0.80
N ASP A 20 -6.97 -15.73 -1.21
CA ASP A 20 -7.54 -16.87 -1.95
C ASP A 20 -8.53 -17.66 -1.09
N ARG A 21 -8.21 -17.92 0.19
CA ARG A 21 -9.07 -18.68 1.11
C ARG A 21 -10.34 -17.95 1.52
N TYR A 22 -10.29 -16.62 1.62
CA TYR A 22 -11.39 -15.79 2.11
C TYR A 22 -11.84 -14.78 1.05
N PRO A 23 -12.79 -15.16 0.16
CA PRO A 23 -13.24 -14.33 -0.95
C PRO A 23 -13.93 -13.03 -0.58
N SER A 24 -14.11 -12.68 0.71
CA SER A 24 -14.60 -11.37 1.17
C SER A 24 -13.53 -10.52 1.92
N MET A 25 -12.34 -11.07 2.15
CA MET A 25 -11.23 -10.38 2.79
C MET A 25 -10.50 -9.39 1.87
N SER A 26 -10.43 -8.12 2.27
CA SER A 26 -9.54 -7.10 1.69
C SER A 26 -8.47 -6.70 2.71
N ILE A 27 -7.34 -6.17 2.25
CA ILE A 27 -6.25 -5.65 3.09
C ILE A 27 -6.02 -4.16 2.84
N ASP A 28 -5.43 -3.45 3.80
CA ASP A 28 -4.84 -2.13 3.57
C ASP A 28 -3.31 -2.12 3.74
N LEU A 29 -2.65 -1.15 3.11
CA LEU A 29 -1.19 -1.02 3.06
C LEU A 29 -0.61 -0.16 4.20
N SER A 30 -1.46 0.34 5.10
CA SER A 30 -1.08 1.31 6.13
C SER A 30 0.07 0.77 6.98
N ALA A 31 1.06 1.61 7.28
CA ALA A 31 2.29 1.27 8.00
C ALA A 31 3.22 0.25 7.33
N ARG A 32 2.82 -0.42 6.23
CA ARG A 32 3.51 -1.61 5.71
C ARG A 32 4.14 -1.45 4.33
N MET A 33 4.03 -0.29 3.68
CA MET A 33 4.63 -0.06 2.36
C MET A 33 6.14 -0.37 2.30
N GLY A 34 6.91 0.02 3.33
CA GLY A 34 8.35 -0.30 3.40
C GLY A 34 8.67 -1.79 3.36
N HIS A 35 7.78 -2.64 3.87
CA HIS A 35 7.96 -4.10 3.83
C HIS A 35 7.67 -4.66 2.45
N VAL A 36 6.66 -4.12 1.76
CA VAL A 36 6.35 -4.44 0.36
C VAL A 36 7.53 -4.03 -0.54
N GLN A 37 8.04 -2.82 -0.36
CA GLN A 37 9.20 -2.30 -1.08
C GLN A 37 10.43 -3.19 -0.87
N ARG A 38 10.70 -3.61 0.37
CA ARG A 38 11.79 -4.55 0.69
C ARG A 38 11.62 -5.89 -0.03
N GLN A 39 10.40 -6.44 -0.07
CA GLN A 39 10.14 -7.67 -0.82
C GLN A 39 10.36 -7.46 -2.33
N SER A 40 10.04 -6.29 -2.88
CA SER A 40 10.24 -6.02 -4.31
C SER A 40 11.70 -5.86 -4.73
N VAL A 41 12.58 -5.50 -3.79
CA VAL A 41 14.04 -5.54 -4.01
C VAL A 41 14.50 -6.99 -4.21
N ALA A 42 13.92 -7.94 -3.48
CA ALA A 42 14.26 -9.36 -3.61
C ALA A 42 13.60 -10.01 -4.83
N ASP A 43 12.33 -9.69 -5.10
CA ASP A 43 11.57 -10.25 -6.21
C ASP A 43 10.52 -9.24 -6.72
N TYR A 44 10.93 -8.45 -7.70
CA TYR A 44 10.11 -7.39 -8.29
C TYR A 44 8.84 -7.92 -8.96
N GLU A 45 8.97 -8.96 -9.78
CA GLU A 45 7.85 -9.50 -10.56
C GLU A 45 6.80 -10.12 -9.64
N LYS A 46 7.22 -10.85 -8.60
CA LYS A 46 6.30 -11.39 -7.60
C LYS A 46 5.46 -10.31 -6.92
N VAL A 47 6.09 -9.22 -6.50
CA VAL A 47 5.35 -8.12 -5.85
C VAL A 47 4.41 -7.44 -6.86
N ARG A 48 4.89 -7.16 -8.07
CA ARG A 48 4.05 -6.58 -9.12
C ARG A 48 2.83 -7.46 -9.44
N ASP A 49 3.04 -8.75 -9.61
CA ASP A 49 1.98 -9.71 -9.91
C ASP A 49 0.97 -9.83 -8.77
N PHE A 50 1.41 -9.74 -7.50
CA PHE A 50 0.53 -9.70 -6.34
C PHE A 50 -0.47 -8.53 -6.44
N PHE A 51 0.02 -7.32 -6.72
CA PHE A 51 -0.86 -6.15 -6.86
C PHE A 51 -1.83 -6.29 -8.03
N ILE A 52 -1.38 -6.82 -9.17
CA ILE A 52 -2.23 -7.03 -10.34
C ILE A 52 -3.31 -8.08 -10.05
N ARG A 53 -2.93 -9.22 -9.46
CA ARG A 53 -3.83 -10.34 -9.15
C ARG A 53 -4.89 -9.95 -8.12
N TYR A 54 -4.51 -9.21 -7.07
CA TYR A 54 -5.39 -8.85 -5.96
C TYR A 54 -5.87 -7.39 -6.00
N GLN A 55 -5.80 -6.75 -7.18
CA GLN A 55 -6.08 -5.32 -7.36
C GLN A 55 -7.44 -4.85 -6.81
N ASP A 56 -8.45 -5.72 -6.74
CA ASP A 56 -9.80 -5.40 -6.23
C ASP A 56 -9.92 -5.50 -4.70
N ARG A 57 -8.82 -5.83 -4.00
CA ARG A 57 -8.78 -6.22 -2.58
C ARG A 57 -7.71 -5.53 -1.76
N ILE A 58 -7.00 -4.58 -2.37
CA ILE A 58 -5.93 -3.83 -1.73
C ILE A 58 -6.37 -2.37 -1.60
N LEU A 59 -6.31 -1.83 -0.40
CA LEU A 59 -6.64 -0.43 -0.10
C LEU A 59 -5.37 0.32 0.33
N TYR A 60 -5.29 1.59 -0.04
CA TYR A 60 -4.20 2.46 0.39
C TYR A 60 -4.52 3.18 1.70
N GLY A 61 -3.49 3.33 2.54
CA GLY A 61 -3.51 4.15 3.76
C GLY A 61 -2.07 4.40 4.23
N ILE A 62 -1.85 5.47 4.99
CA ILE A 62 -0.50 5.95 5.35
C ILE A 62 -0.10 5.55 6.78
N ASP A 63 -1.10 5.40 7.67
CA ASP A 63 -0.97 5.23 9.13
C ASP A 63 -0.32 6.44 9.82
N ILE A 64 -1.02 7.58 9.82
CA ILE A 64 -0.56 8.79 10.50
C ILE A 64 -1.49 9.09 11.67
N THR A 65 -0.89 9.33 12.83
CA THR A 65 -1.57 9.77 14.05
C THR A 65 -1.40 11.27 14.22
N ILE A 66 -2.47 11.97 14.57
CA ILE A 66 -2.45 13.39 14.93
C ILE A 66 -2.84 13.48 16.40
N SER A 67 -1.96 14.06 17.22
CA SER A 67 -2.16 14.23 18.65
C SER A 67 -2.92 15.52 18.96
N GLU A 68 -3.81 15.47 19.96
CA GLU A 68 -4.47 16.68 20.46
C GLU A 68 -3.43 17.59 21.14
N GLY A 69 -3.22 18.79 20.58
CA GLY A 69 -2.42 19.86 21.18
C GLY A 69 -0.91 19.82 20.92
N GLY A 70 -0.40 18.84 20.15
CA GLY A 70 1.04 18.64 19.97
C GLY A 70 1.58 18.89 18.56
N ASP A 71 0.80 18.58 17.53
CA ASP A 71 1.34 18.54 16.17
C ASP A 71 1.12 19.85 15.41
N ARG A 72 2.21 20.38 14.84
CA ARG A 72 2.12 21.50 13.91
C ARG A 72 1.54 20.99 12.59
N PHE A 73 0.41 21.57 12.17
CA PHE A 73 -0.27 21.21 10.91
C PHE A 73 0.68 21.13 9.72
N ASP A 74 1.56 22.13 9.55
CA ASP A 74 2.52 22.18 8.43
C ASP A 74 3.50 20.99 8.44
N THR A 75 3.94 20.56 9.62
CA THR A 75 4.87 19.43 9.77
C THR A 75 4.19 18.14 9.37
N VAL A 76 3.01 17.88 9.94
CA VAL A 76 2.24 16.66 9.66
C VAL A 76 1.84 16.62 8.18
N SER A 77 1.25 17.69 7.64
CA SER A 77 0.81 17.72 6.25
C SER A 77 1.96 17.51 5.26
N SER A 78 3.13 18.10 5.52
CA SER A 78 4.34 17.89 4.71
C SER A 78 4.86 16.45 4.77
N GLU A 79 4.76 15.81 5.94
CA GLU A 79 5.07 14.38 6.11
C GLU A 79 4.07 13.47 5.38
N MET A 80 2.76 13.76 5.52
CA MET A 80 1.71 13.04 4.80
C MET A 80 1.95 13.09 3.30
N LEU A 81 2.18 14.30 2.77
CA LEU A 81 2.36 14.52 1.33
C LEU A 81 3.60 13.78 0.82
N ARG A 82 4.75 13.93 1.49
CA ARG A 82 5.99 13.26 1.09
C ARG A 82 5.83 11.73 1.07
N LYS A 83 5.17 11.16 2.08
CA LYS A 83 4.94 9.71 2.14
C LYS A 83 3.98 9.26 1.05
N TRP A 84 2.89 9.99 0.85
CA TRP A 84 1.94 9.75 -0.23
C TRP A 84 2.61 9.80 -1.62
N GLU A 85 3.43 10.82 -1.88
CA GLU A 85 4.16 10.98 -3.14
C GLU A 85 5.16 9.85 -3.38
N SER A 86 5.91 9.45 -2.35
CA SER A 86 6.89 8.35 -2.45
C SER A 86 6.20 7.01 -2.70
N ASP A 87 5.13 6.70 -1.97
CA ASP A 87 4.33 5.49 -2.15
C ASP A 87 3.68 5.46 -3.54
N TRP A 88 3.12 6.60 -3.99
CA TRP A 88 2.51 6.71 -5.30
C TRP A 88 3.53 6.54 -6.41
N ALA A 89 4.70 7.18 -6.32
CA ALA A 89 5.78 7.00 -7.28
C ALA A 89 6.25 5.54 -7.32
N TYR A 90 6.34 4.88 -6.16
CA TYR A 90 6.69 3.46 -6.09
C TYR A 90 5.65 2.57 -6.78
N LEU A 91 4.35 2.81 -6.59
CA LEU A 91 3.32 1.97 -7.18
C LEU A 91 3.09 2.28 -8.67
N ALA A 92 3.06 3.55 -9.06
CA ALA A 92 2.53 4.01 -10.34
C ALA A 92 3.59 4.22 -11.44
N THR A 93 4.85 4.43 -11.08
CA THR A 93 5.92 4.70 -12.05
C THR A 93 7.00 3.61 -12.00
N ASP A 94 7.94 3.67 -12.94
CA ASP A 94 9.16 2.85 -12.94
C ASP A 94 10.35 3.58 -12.30
N SER A 95 10.10 4.70 -11.60
CA SER A 95 11.14 5.52 -10.98
C SER A 95 11.90 4.74 -9.92
N ILE A 96 13.20 5.01 -9.82
CA ILE A 96 14.06 4.43 -8.80
C ILE A 96 14.08 5.34 -7.58
N GLN A 97 13.89 4.76 -6.40
CA GLN A 97 13.92 5.45 -5.12
C GLN A 97 14.94 4.81 -4.17
N VAL A 98 15.57 5.64 -3.34
CA VAL A 98 16.33 5.18 -2.18
C VAL A 98 15.50 5.50 -0.95
N ILE A 99 15.13 4.46 -0.20
CA ILE A 99 14.28 4.61 0.99
C ILE A 99 15.12 4.30 2.22
N GLU A 100 15.02 5.18 3.22
CA GLU A 100 15.71 5.02 4.48
C GLU A 100 15.35 3.66 5.12
N ASN A 101 16.36 2.95 5.62
CA ASN A 101 16.22 1.60 6.24
C ASN A 101 15.85 0.46 5.27
N ILE A 102 15.99 0.66 3.97
CA ILE A 102 15.97 -0.41 2.97
C ILE A 102 17.28 -0.36 2.19
N SER A 103 18.02 -1.47 2.16
CA SER A 103 19.25 -1.57 1.39
C SER A 103 18.94 -1.82 -0.08
N GLY A 104 19.51 -0.98 -0.95
CA GLY A 104 19.40 -1.12 -2.39
C GLY A 104 18.42 -0.12 -3.02
N ASP A 105 18.50 -0.06 -4.35
CA ASP A 105 17.65 0.79 -5.17
C ASP A 105 16.28 0.14 -5.35
N ILE A 106 15.22 0.88 -5.05
CA ILE A 106 13.85 0.39 -5.14
C ILE A 106 13.27 0.90 -6.45
N ARG A 107 13.12 -0.01 -7.40
CA ARG A 107 12.42 0.25 -8.66
C ARG A 107 10.90 0.29 -8.41
N GLY A 108 10.24 1.34 -8.88
CA GLY A 108 8.79 1.43 -8.88
C GLY A 108 8.14 0.33 -9.72
N LEU A 109 7.01 -0.18 -9.23
CA LEU A 109 6.27 -1.29 -9.81
C LEU A 109 5.68 -0.99 -11.18
N HIS A 110 5.49 0.29 -11.55
CA HIS A 110 4.86 0.71 -12.81
C HIS A 110 3.51 0.02 -13.06
N LEU A 111 2.65 -0.03 -12.03
CA LEU A 111 1.35 -0.71 -12.11
C LEU A 111 0.45 -0.08 -13.18
N PRO A 112 -0.37 -0.88 -13.88
CA PRO A 112 -1.36 -0.33 -14.79
C PRO A 112 -2.23 0.71 -14.09
N LYS A 113 -2.59 1.78 -14.79
CA LYS A 113 -3.42 2.87 -14.23
C LYS A 113 -4.69 2.33 -13.54
N THR A 114 -5.32 1.31 -14.10
CA THR A 114 -6.51 0.66 -13.54
C THR A 114 -6.27 0.05 -12.16
N VAL A 115 -5.08 -0.48 -11.89
CA VAL A 115 -4.70 -1.01 -10.57
C VAL A 115 -4.51 0.15 -9.59
N ILE A 116 -3.87 1.24 -10.02
CA ILE A 116 -3.68 2.45 -9.20
C ILE A 116 -5.03 3.07 -8.82
N ASP A 117 -5.93 3.24 -9.78
CA ASP A 117 -7.27 3.80 -9.55
C ASP A 117 -8.04 2.95 -8.51
N LYS A 118 -7.94 1.61 -8.58
CA LYS A 118 -8.55 0.71 -7.61
C LYS A 118 -7.97 0.86 -6.21
N VAL A 119 -6.64 0.83 -6.09
CA VAL A 119 -5.93 0.86 -4.80
C VAL A 119 -6.16 2.18 -4.06
N TYR A 120 -6.14 3.31 -4.78
CA TYR A 120 -6.27 4.64 -4.17
C TYR A 120 -7.72 5.14 -4.04
N TYR A 121 -8.68 4.58 -4.80
CA TYR A 121 -10.03 5.16 -4.86
C TYR A 121 -11.16 4.13 -4.94
N GLU A 122 -11.18 3.25 -5.95
CA GLU A 122 -12.40 2.43 -6.19
C GLU A 122 -12.66 1.44 -5.06
N ASN A 123 -11.61 0.81 -4.51
CA ASN A 123 -11.78 -0.20 -3.46
C ASN A 123 -12.27 0.40 -2.15
N VAL A 124 -11.80 1.60 -1.79
CA VAL A 124 -12.24 2.28 -0.57
C VAL A 124 -13.70 2.73 -0.68
N ASN A 125 -14.09 3.27 -1.84
CA ASN A 125 -15.50 3.64 -2.08
C ASN A 125 -16.41 2.42 -2.06
N ARG A 126 -16.02 1.34 -2.75
CA ARG A 126 -16.77 0.07 -2.73
C ARG A 126 -16.93 -0.47 -1.31
N TYR A 127 -15.88 -0.37 -0.50
CA TYR A 127 -15.90 -0.84 0.89
C TYR A 127 -16.83 0.02 1.76
N PHE A 128 -16.76 1.35 1.68
CA PHE A 128 -17.56 2.22 2.54
C PHE A 128 -19.00 2.41 2.08
N SER A 129 -19.27 2.44 0.77
CA SER A 129 -20.64 2.49 0.25
C SER A 129 -21.46 1.24 0.59
N ALA A 130 -20.80 0.11 0.91
CA ALA A 130 -21.50 -1.06 1.45
C ALA A 130 -22.13 -0.81 2.84
N PHE A 131 -21.78 0.28 3.52
CA PHE A 131 -22.33 0.69 4.81
C PHE A 131 -23.24 1.92 4.72
N GLU A 132 -23.38 2.52 3.54
CA GLU A 132 -24.35 3.59 3.28
C GLU A 132 -25.75 2.96 3.23
N LYS A 133 -26.69 3.55 3.99
CA LYS A 133 -28.10 3.10 4.07
C LYS A 133 -28.93 3.71 2.96
#